data_AF-A0A848KR03-F1
#
_entry.id   AF-A0A848KR03-F1
#
_cell.length_a   1.000
_cell.length_b   1.000
_cell.length_c   1.000
_cell.angle_alpha   90.00
_cell.angle_beta   90.00
_cell.angle_gamma   90.00
#
_symmetry.space_group_name_H-M   'P 1'
#
loop_
_entity.id
_entity.type
_entity.pdbx_description
1 polymer ?
#
loop_
_entity_poly.entity_id
_entity_poly.type
_entity_poly.pdbx_seq_one_letter_code
_entity_poly.pdbx_strand_id
1 'polypeptide(L)'
;MELLDFATVGARLGIEPTSVRRRHYRATRRRERGIPAKRSDLPAPDAIVHGLPVWRASTIDRWINRLPGAIGDRYRQMNGEHDG
;
A
#
# COMPACT_ATOMS: atom_id res chain seq x y z
N MET A 1 -13.23 9.15 -7.97
CA MET A 1 -11.85 8.72 -7.66
C MET A 1 -11.85 8.19 -6.25
N GLU A 2 -11.58 6.91 -6.04
CA GLU A 2 -11.62 6.29 -4.71
C GLU A 2 -10.30 6.58 -3.96
N LEU A 3 -10.42 7.22 -2.79
CA LEU A 3 -9.29 7.47 -1.88
C LEU A 3 -9.36 6.49 -0.72
N LEU A 4 -8.25 5.81 -0.47
CA LEU A 4 -8.10 4.76 0.51
C LEU A 4 -7.32 5.31 1.70
N ASP A 5 -7.87 5.10 2.89
CA ASP A 5 -7.19 5.31 4.16
C ASP A 5 -6.42 4.05 4.59
N PHE A 6 -5.84 4.07 5.79
CA PHE A 6 -5.14 2.90 6.33
C PHE A 6 -6.03 1.65 6.46
N ALA A 7 -7.30 1.84 6.81
CA ALA A 7 -8.22 0.74 7.00
C ALA A 7 -8.53 0.05 5.67
N THR A 8 -8.84 0.85 4.66
CA THR A 8 -9.17 0.38 3.31
C THR A 8 -7.97 -0.27 2.63
N VAL A 9 -6.77 0.31 2.78
CA VAL A 9 -5.53 -0.32 2.29
C VAL A 9 -5.25 -1.63 3.02
N GLY A 10 -5.52 -1.69 4.33
CA GLY A 10 -5.35 -2.91 5.13
C GLY A 10 -6.25 -4.04 4.65
N ALA A 11 -7.54 -3.73 4.46
CA ALA A 11 -8.52 -4.66 3.91
C ALA A 11 -8.09 -5.21 2.54
N ARG A 12 -7.64 -4.33 1.62
CA ARG A 12 -7.13 -4.76 0.30
C ARG A 12 -5.93 -5.70 0.40
N LEU A 13 -5.04 -5.47 1.36
CA LEU A 13 -3.83 -6.27 1.55
C LEU A 13 -4.04 -7.53 2.40
N GLY A 14 -5.22 -7.70 2.99
CA GLY A 14 -5.47 -8.74 3.99
C GLY A 14 -4.57 -8.59 5.23
N ILE A 15 -4.28 -7.36 5.66
CA ILE A 15 -3.49 -7.07 6.87
C ILE A 15 -4.16 -6.00 7.73
N GLU A 16 -3.81 -6.00 9.01
CA GLU A 16 -4.29 -5.00 9.97
C GLU A 16 -3.94 -3.55 9.55
N PRO A 17 -4.86 -2.58 9.72
CA PRO A 17 -4.61 -1.17 9.40
C PRO A 17 -3.40 -0.60 10.15
N THR A 18 -3.15 -1.09 11.37
CA THR A 18 -1.97 -0.73 12.17
C THR A 18 -0.66 -1.17 11.51
N SER A 19 -0.66 -2.28 10.77
CA SER A 19 0.48 -2.76 10.00
C SER A 19 0.73 -1.87 8.78
N VAL A 20 -0.33 -1.41 8.10
CA VAL A 20 -0.21 -0.41 7.02
C VAL A 20 0.40 0.88 7.55
N ARG A 21 -0.09 1.36 8.70
CA ARG A 21 0.43 2.56 9.37
C ARG A 21 1.92 2.44 9.68
N ARG A 22 2.37 1.30 10.23
CA ARG A 22 3.80 1.04 10.49
C ARG A 22 4.62 1.04 9.21
N ARG A 23 4.13 0.42 8.13
CA ARG A 23 4.80 0.44 6.81
C ARG A 23 4.91 1.87 6.28
N HIS A 24 3.86 2.67 6.39
CA HIS A 24 3.88 4.08 6.00
C HIS A 24 4.94 4.85 6.78
N TYR A 25 4.93 4.81 8.12
CA TYR A 25 5.92 5.55 8.92
C TYR A 25 7.36 5.12 8.62
N ARG A 26 7.60 3.83 8.42
CA ARG A 26 8.93 3.33 8.05
C ARG A 26 9.35 3.86 6.67
N ALA A 27 8.46 3.82 5.69
CA ALA A 27 8.70 4.32 4.35
C ALA A 27 8.98 5.83 4.36
N THR A 28 8.20 6.60 5.11
CA THR A 28 8.38 8.05 5.29
C THR A 28 9.74 8.36 5.92
N ARG A 29 10.11 7.70 7.03
CA ARG A 29 11.43 7.87 7.65
C ARG A 29 12.60 7.50 6.74
N ARG A 30 12.42 6.52 5.84
CA ARG A 30 13.45 6.17 4.84
C ARG A 30 13.61 7.30 3.82
N ARG A 31 12.50 7.81 3.29
CA ARG A 31 12.48 8.95 2.34
C ARG A 31 13.14 10.19 2.93
N GLU A 32 12.79 10.55 4.16
CA GLU A 32 13.36 11.69 4.89
C GLU A 32 14.89 11.59 5.04
N ARG A 33 15.41 10.36 5.15
CA ARG A 33 16.85 10.09 5.28
C ARG A 33 17.56 9.91 3.95
N GLY A 34 16.87 10.09 2.82
CA GLY A 34 17.42 9.80 1.49
C GLY A 34 17.74 8.31 1.25
N ILE A 35 17.20 7.41 2.09
CA ILE A 35 17.42 5.97 1.95
C ILE A 35 16.53 5.46 0.81
N PRO A 36 17.08 4.73 -0.17
CA PRO A 36 16.29 4.17 -1.26
C PRO A 36 15.09 3.35 -0.74
N ALA A 37 13.91 3.62 -1.33
CA ALA A 37 12.68 2.93 -0.98
C ALA A 37 12.78 1.44 -1.36
N LYS A 38 12.35 0.56 -0.46
CA LYS A 38 12.21 -0.86 -0.77
C LYS A 38 10.93 -1.08 -1.55
N ARG A 39 10.87 -2.14 -2.37
CA ARG A 39 9.62 -2.54 -3.04
C ARG A 39 8.46 -2.73 -2.07
N SER A 40 8.72 -3.31 -0.90
CA SER A 40 7.73 -3.53 0.16
C SER A 40 7.37 -2.29 0.99
N ASP A 41 8.02 -1.15 0.76
CA ASP A 41 7.64 0.11 1.40
C ASP A 41 6.37 0.66 0.75
N LEU A 42 5.39 1.06 1.57
CA LEU A 42 4.14 1.63 1.10
C LEU A 42 4.42 2.92 0.29
N PRO A 43 3.76 3.18 -0.85
CA PRO A 43 3.99 4.38 -1.65
C PRO A 43 3.73 5.66 -0.85
N ALA A 44 4.27 6.78 -1.34
CA ALA A 44 3.93 8.09 -0.77
C ALA A 44 2.41 8.31 -0.89
N PRO A 45 1.77 8.94 0.10
CA PRO A 45 0.35 9.27 0.01
C PRO A 45 0.09 10.21 -1.17
N ASP A 46 -1.03 10.01 -1.84
CA ASP A 46 -1.48 10.86 -2.94
C ASP A 46 -2.00 12.21 -2.42
N ALA A 47 -2.55 12.22 -1.19
CA ALA A 47 -3.02 13.41 -0.51
C ALA A 47 -3.03 13.22 1.01
N ILE A 48 -3.23 14.32 1.75
CA ILE A 48 -3.57 14.32 3.17
C ILE A 48 -5.00 14.85 3.29
N VAL A 49 -5.89 14.10 3.93
CA VAL A 49 -7.30 14.46 4.17
C VAL A 49 -7.57 14.41 5.66
N HIS A 50 -8.05 15.51 6.25
CA HIS A 50 -8.25 15.65 7.71
C HIS A 50 -7.01 15.24 8.54
N GLY A 51 -5.81 15.53 8.04
CA GLY A 51 -4.54 15.17 8.71
C GLY A 51 -4.13 13.70 8.55
N LEU A 52 -4.88 12.90 7.79
CA LEU A 52 -4.58 11.50 7.53
C LEU A 52 -4.09 11.29 6.09
N PRO A 53 -3.05 10.45 5.89
CA PRO A 53 -2.58 10.12 4.56
C PRO A 53 -3.60 9.23 3.84
N VAL A 54 -3.85 9.54 2.57
CA VAL A 54 -4.72 8.76 1.70
C VAL A 54 -4.04 8.45 0.37
N TRP A 55 -4.43 7.33 -0.23
CA TRP A 55 -3.92 6.86 -1.52
C TRP A 55 -5.05 6.67 -2.51
N ARG A 56 -4.81 6.93 -3.78
CA ARG A 56 -5.72 6.49 -4.84
C ARG A 56 -5.69 4.97 -4.92
N ALA A 57 -6.83 4.35 -5.18
CA ALA A 57 -6.93 2.92 -5.46
C ALA A 57 -5.85 2.47 -6.47
N SER A 58 -5.76 3.15 -7.62
CA SER A 58 -4.78 2.83 -8.67
C SER A 58 -3.31 2.97 -8.24
N THR A 59 -2.99 3.82 -7.26
CA THR A 59 -1.63 3.91 -6.71
C THR A 59 -1.29 2.67 -5.91
N ILE A 60 -2.23 2.18 -5.10
CA ILE A 60 -2.06 0.96 -4.31
C ILE A 60 -2.02 -0.27 -5.22
N ASP A 61 -2.92 -0.37 -6.19
CA ASP A 61 -2.99 -1.52 -7.09
C ASP A 61 -1.70 -1.66 -7.92
N ARG A 62 -1.20 -0.55 -8.50
CA ARG A 62 0.10 -0.53 -9.20
C ARG A 62 1.26 -0.91 -8.30
N TRP A 63 1.22 -0.52 -7.03
CA TRP A 63 2.28 -0.86 -6.09
C TRP A 63 2.23 -2.35 -5.74
N ILE A 64 1.05 -2.91 -5.50
CA ILE A 64 0.87 -4.33 -5.19
C ILE A 64 1.33 -5.20 -6.35
N ASN A 65 0.99 -4.84 -7.59
CA ASN A 65 1.40 -5.58 -8.79
C ASN A 65 2.93 -5.60 -8.99
N ARG A 66 3.68 -4.73 -8.29
CA ARG A 66 5.15 -4.71 -8.30
C ARG A 66 5.78 -5.54 -7.17
N LEU A 67 4.99 -6.02 -6.20
CA LEU A 67 5.46 -6.83 -5.08
C LEU A 67 5.66 -8.29 -5.51
N PRO A 68 6.86 -8.86 -5.37
CA PRO A 68 7.06 -10.29 -5.58
C PRO A 68 6.53 -11.11 -4.38
N GLY A 69 5.99 -12.31 -4.66
CA GLY A 69 5.62 -13.33 -3.67
C GLY A 69 4.34 -13.05 -2.88
N ALA A 70 4.25 -13.64 -1.69
CA ALA A 70 3.02 -13.86 -0.92
C ALA A 70 2.08 -12.66 -0.71
N ILE A 71 2.55 -11.40 -0.73
CA ILE A 71 1.68 -10.22 -0.62
C ILE A 71 1.01 -9.90 -1.96
N GLY A 72 1.77 -9.91 -3.05
CA GLY A 72 1.23 -9.76 -4.41
C GLY A 72 0.36 -10.96 -4.79
N ASP A 73 0.77 -12.17 -4.40
CA ASP A 73 0.02 -13.41 -4.65
C ASP A 73 -1.32 -13.42 -3.90
N ARG A 74 -1.33 -13.04 -2.61
CA ARG A 74 -2.57 -12.96 -1.82
C ARG A 74 -3.55 -11.94 -2.38
N TYR A 75 -3.06 -10.77 -2.83
CA TYR A 75 -3.91 -9.77 -3.46
C TYR A 75 -4.53 -10.26 -4.76
N ARG A 76 -3.74 -10.92 -5.62
CA ARG A 76 -4.25 -11.53 -6.87
C ARG A 76 -5.29 -12.63 -6.60
N GLN A 77 -5.05 -13.45 -5.58
CA GLN A 77 -5.99 -14.51 -5.18
C GLN A 77 -7.31 -13.95 -4.59
N MET A 78 -7.27 -12.81 -3.89
CA MET A 78 -8.46 -12.15 -3.33
C MET A 78 -9.26 -11.35 -4.36
N ASN A 79 -8.62 -10.81 -5.39
CA ASN A 79 -9.26 -9.93 -6.40
C ASN A 79 -9.46 -10.60 -7.78
N GLY A 80 -9.22 -11.91 -7.87
CA GLY A 80 -9.64 -12.72 -9.01
C GLY A 80 -8.92 -12.42 -10.32
N GLU A 81 -7.61 -12.63 -10.38
CA GLU A 81 -6.97 -13.03 -11.64
C GLU A 81 -7.04 -14.56 -11.74
N HIS A 82 -8.16 -15.05 -12.28
CA HIS A 82 -8.18 -16.27 -13.08
C HIS A 82 -7.59 -15.89 -14.45
N ASP A 83 -6.28 -16.02 -14.60
CA ASP A 83 -5.70 -16.11 -15.94
C ASP A 83 -5.53 -17.60 -16.25
N GLY A 84 -6.33 -18.06 -17.22
CA GLY A 84 -6.20 -19.37 -17.85
C GLY A 84 -5.11 -19.42 -18.93
#